data_AF-A0AAV1KB54-F1
#
_entry.id   AF-A0AAV1KB54-F1
#
_cell.length_a   1.000
_cell.length_b   1.000
_cell.length_c   1.000
_cell.angle_alpha   90.00
_cell.angle_beta   90.00
_cell.angle_gamma   90.00
#
_symmetry.space_group_name_H-M   'P 1'
#
loop_
_entity.id
_entity.type
_entity.pdbx_description
1 polymer ?
#
loop_
_entity_poly.entity_id
_entity_poly.type
_entity_poly.pdbx_seq_one_letter_code
_entity_poly.pdbx_strand_id
1 'polypeptide(L)'
;MCPGELFAGNLGLVPQYSWSRAGNAIILLGEYRFKKRSRHINQKQEIHWVCNKCDKGCKAKLTTLNDAIIKIYNVHDHNGLRKVK
;
A
#
# COMPACT_ATOMS: atom_id res chain seq x y z
N MET A 1 -15.25 -25.27 -13.79
CA MET A 1 -15.94 -24.69 -12.61
C MET A 1 -15.45 -25.45 -11.39
N CYS A 2 -14.64 -24.81 -10.56
CA CYS A 2 -14.16 -25.38 -9.31
C CYS A 2 -14.91 -24.70 -8.16
N PRO A 3 -15.74 -25.41 -7.39
CA PRO A 3 -16.38 -24.89 -6.19
C PRO A 3 -15.44 -25.15 -5.01
N GLY A 4 -14.76 -24.13 -4.47
CA GLY A 4 -13.90 -24.44 -3.31
C GLY A 4 -12.93 -23.40 -2.75
N GLU A 5 -12.79 -22.21 -3.30
CA GLU A 5 -12.03 -21.16 -2.60
C GLU A 5 -13.00 -20.09 -2.11
N LEU A 6 -13.58 -20.37 -0.94
CA LEU A 6 -14.02 -19.32 -0.05
C LEU A 6 -12.80 -18.42 0.14
N PHE A 7 -12.83 -17.23 -0.49
CA PHE A 7 -11.91 -16.14 -0.18
C PHE A 7 -12.14 -15.80 1.29
N ALA A 8 -11.43 -16.51 2.17
CA ALA A 8 -11.30 -16.17 3.55
C ALA A 8 -10.98 -14.69 3.59
N GLY A 9 -11.82 -13.92 4.29
CA GLY A 9 -11.65 -12.50 4.51
C GLY A 9 -10.21 -12.26 4.93
N ASN A 10 -9.40 -11.84 3.97
CA ASN A 10 -8.03 -11.47 4.23
C ASN A 10 -8.13 -10.12 4.90
N LEU A 11 -8.13 -10.13 6.23
CA LEU A 11 -8.19 -8.98 7.12
C LEU A 11 -7.12 -7.95 6.72
N GLY A 12 -7.41 -7.10 5.73
CA GLY A 12 -6.80 -5.81 5.38
C GLY A 12 -5.27 -5.65 5.38
N LEU A 13 -4.46 -6.69 5.59
CA LEU A 13 -3.06 -6.56 6.00
C LEU A 13 -2.06 -7.27 5.08
N VAL A 14 -2.52 -8.01 4.07
CA VAL A 14 -1.61 -8.53 3.05
C VAL A 14 -1.36 -7.45 2.01
N PRO A 15 -0.10 -7.03 1.79
CA PRO A 15 0.22 -6.07 0.75
C PRO A 15 -0.01 -6.68 -0.64
N GLN A 16 -0.80 -6.00 -1.46
CA GLN A 16 -0.89 -6.28 -2.88
C GLN A 16 -0.07 -5.27 -3.68
N TYR A 17 0.95 -5.77 -4.39
CA TYR A 17 1.77 -4.96 -5.27
C TYR A 17 1.05 -4.75 -6.60
N SER A 18 1.04 -3.50 -7.07
CA SER A 18 0.37 -3.14 -8.32
C SER A 18 1.01 -1.90 -8.94
N TRP A 19 0.40 -1.40 -10.02
CA TRP A 19 0.89 -0.28 -10.80
C TRP A 19 -0.20 0.79 -10.93
N SER A 20 0.21 2.05 -10.83
CA SER A 20 -0.66 3.17 -11.22
C SER A 20 -0.81 3.25 -12.74
N ARG A 21 -1.83 3.95 -13.23
CA ARG A 21 -2.01 4.25 -14.67
C ARG A 21 -0.79 4.93 -15.31
N ALA A 22 -0.01 5.64 -14.53
CA ALA A 22 1.22 6.32 -14.96
C ALA A 22 2.49 5.46 -14.76
N GLY A 23 2.35 4.15 -14.54
CA GLY A 23 3.48 3.22 -14.38
C GLY A 23 4.17 3.23 -13.01
N ASN A 24 3.79 4.12 -12.08
CA ASN A 24 4.38 4.12 -10.74
C ASN A 24 3.92 2.92 -9.91
N ALA A 25 4.87 2.20 -9.30
CA ALA A 25 4.60 1.13 -8.35
C ALA A 25 3.78 1.60 -7.15
N ILE A 26 2.83 0.78 -6.71
CA ILE A 26 1.94 1.04 -5.58
C ILE A 26 1.77 -0.22 -4.73
N ILE A 27 1.42 -0.02 -3.46
CA ILE A 27 0.98 -1.10 -2.57
C ILE A 27 -0.47 -0.80 -2.16
N LEU A 28 -1.34 -1.80 -2.29
CA LEU A 28 -2.68 -1.79 -1.73
C LEU A 28 -2.65 -2.58 -0.42
N LEU A 29 -3.18 -1.99 0.64
CA LEU A 29 -3.28 -2.61 1.95
C LEU A 29 -4.70 -2.36 2.47
N GLY A 30 -5.55 -3.38 2.34
CA GLY A 30 -6.99 -3.23 2.48
C GLY A 30 -7.53 -2.21 1.47
N GLU A 31 -8.22 -1.19 1.97
CA GLU A 31 -8.81 -0.12 1.16
C GLU A 31 -7.82 1.02 0.86
N TYR A 32 -6.65 1.01 1.48
CA TYR A 32 -5.70 2.11 1.40
C TYR A 32 -4.61 1.83 0.37
N ARG A 33 -4.20 2.90 -0.32
CA ARG A 33 -3.14 2.85 -1.34
C ARG A 33 -1.93 3.64 -0.89
N PHE A 34 -0.78 2.99 -0.97
CA PHE A 34 0.52 3.57 -0.71
C PHE A 34 1.28 3.80 -2.03
N LYS A 35 1.94 4.96 -2.13
CA LYS A 35 2.83 5.35 -3.22
C LYS A 35 4.26 5.41 -2.69
N LYS A 36 5.25 5.12 -3.54
CA LYS A 36 6.66 5.33 -3.17
C LYS A 36 6.88 6.80 -2.80
N ARG A 37 7.56 7.04 -1.68
CA ARG A 37 7.95 8.39 -1.25
C ARG A 37 9.09 8.95 -2.09
N SER A 38 10.04 8.10 -2.45
CA SER A 38 11.21 8.44 -3.27
C SER A 38 11.34 7.45 -4.43
N ARG A 39 11.87 7.92 -5.55
CA ARG A 39 12.30 7.06 -6.66
C ARG A 39 13.62 6.35 -6.34
N HIS A 40 14.42 6.92 -5.45
CA HIS A 40 15.71 6.38 -5.04
C HIS A 40 15.54 5.43 -3.87
N ILE A 41 16.25 4.32 -3.94
CA ILE A 41 16.40 3.36 -2.85
C ILE A 41 17.49 3.88 -1.92
N ASN A 42 17.29 3.76 -0.60
CA ASN A 42 18.31 4.19 0.35
C ASN A 42 19.49 3.19 0.41
N GLN A 43 20.56 3.55 1.12
CA GLN A 43 21.73 2.67 1.29
C GLN A 43 21.39 1.31 1.93
N LYS A 44 20.28 1.23 2.66
CA LYS A 44 19.78 0.01 3.33
C LYS A 44 18.86 -0.83 2.45
N GLN A 45 18.71 -0.49 1.17
CA GLN A 45 17.80 -1.13 0.23
C GLN A 45 16.31 -1.08 0.62
N GLU A 46 15.96 -0.20 1.56
CA GLU A 46 14.59 -0.03 2.03
C GLU A 46 13.80 0.89 1.08
N ILE A 47 12.56 0.52 0.80
CA ILE A 47 11.62 1.34 0.04
C ILE A 47 10.62 1.94 1.02
N HIS A 48 10.56 3.27 1.03
CA HIS A 48 9.62 4.02 1.88
C HIS A 48 8.37 4.36 1.10
N TRP A 49 7.21 4.04 1.67
CA TRP A 49 5.91 4.24 1.08
C TRP A 49 5.03 5.12 1.97
N VAL A 50 4.19 5.94 1.36
CA VAL A 50 3.26 6.83 2.05
C VAL A 50 1.87 6.66 1.48
N CYS A 51 0.83 6.88 2.30
CA CYS A 51 -0.54 6.93 1.79
C CYS A 51 -0.63 7.92 0.61
N ASN A 52 -1.44 7.61 -0.41
CA ASN A 52 -1.60 8.52 -1.54
C ASN A 52 -2.19 9.88 -1.12
N LYS A 53 -2.89 9.95 0.02
CA LYS A 53 -3.44 11.17 0.63
C LYS A 53 -2.46 11.88 1.57
N CYS A 54 -1.17 11.58 1.52
CA CYS A 54 -0.17 12.29 2.34
C CYS A 54 -0.14 13.79 2.07
N ASP A 55 -0.41 14.21 0.81
CA ASP A 55 -0.60 15.62 0.43
C ASP A 55 -1.82 16.29 1.09
N LYS A 56 -2.77 15.48 1.60
CA LYS A 56 -3.93 15.95 2.37
C LYS A 56 -3.75 15.78 3.88
N GLY A 57 -2.52 15.54 4.35
CA GLY A 57 -2.21 15.42 5.78
C GLY A 57 -2.23 14.00 6.34
N CYS A 58 -2.51 12.97 5.54
CA CYS A 58 -2.44 11.59 6.03
C CYS A 58 -1.01 11.20 6.43
N LYS A 59 -0.86 10.64 7.63
CA LYS A 59 0.44 10.27 8.22
C LYS A 59 0.80 8.78 8.04
N ALA A 60 -0.09 7.99 7.46
CA ALA A 60 0.13 6.57 7.25
C ALA A 60 1.34 6.33 6.32
N LYS A 61 2.20 5.40 6.73
CA LYS A 61 3.46 5.07 6.08
C LYS A 61 3.83 3.62 6.31
N LEU A 62 4.57 3.03 5.38
CA LEU A 62 5.16 1.71 5.55
C LEU A 62 6.52 1.65 4.86
N THR A 63 7.35 0.71 5.27
CA THR A 63 8.67 0.46 4.70
C THR A 63 8.76 -1.00 4.30
N THR A 64 9.24 -1.26 3.09
CA THR A 64 9.51 -2.61 2.61
C THR A 64 10.99 -2.83 2.37
N LEU A 65 11.42 -4.09 2.51
CA LEU A 65 12.74 -4.59 2.14
C LEU A 65 12.53 -5.96 1.48
N ASN A 66 13.02 -6.15 0.26
CA ASN A 66 12.83 -7.38 -0.52
C ASN A 66 11.35 -7.85 -0.53
N ASP A 67 10.45 -6.92 -0.85
CA ASP A 67 8.99 -7.11 -0.90
C ASP A 67 8.29 -7.51 0.42
N ALA A 68 9.03 -7.60 1.53
CA ALA A 68 8.47 -7.77 2.86
C ALA A 68 8.26 -6.42 3.55
N ILE A 69 7.12 -6.24 4.23
CA ILE A 69 6.90 -5.08 5.10
C ILE A 69 7.72 -5.25 6.37
N ILE A 70 8.68 -4.34 6.60
CA ILE A 70 9.53 -4.34 7.80
C ILE A 70 9.08 -3.31 8.84
N LYS A 71 8.35 -2.27 8.43
CA LYS A 71 7.79 -1.23 9.32
C LYS A 71 6.45 -0.77 8.79
N ILE A 72 5.48 -0.59 9.66
CA ILE A 72 4.16 -0.09 9.28
C ILE A 72 3.58 0.84 10.35
N TYR A 73 3.05 1.96 9.88
CA TYR A 73 2.19 2.86 10.64
C TYR A 73 0.91 3.06 9.81
N ASN A 74 -0.11 2.24 10.08
CA ASN A 74 -1.34 2.15 9.29
C ASN A 74 -2.52 2.90 9.93
N VAL A 75 -2.27 4.09 10.48
CA VAL A 75 -3.32 4.94 11.06
C VAL A 75 -3.68 6.03 10.05
N HIS A 76 -4.94 6.02 9.59
CA HIS A 76 -5.47 6.96 8.61
C HIS A 76 -6.57 7.80 9.24
N ASP A 77 -6.50 9.11 9.03
CA ASP A 77 -7.53 10.07 9.46
C ASP A 77 -8.49 10.41 8.28
N HIS A 78 -8.63 9.49 7.33
CA HIS A 78 -9.49 9.65 6.17
C HIS A 78 -10.06 8.31 5.71
N ASN A 79 -11.18 8.39 4.98
CA ASN A 79 -11.79 7.20 4.41
C ASN A 79 -10.91 6.58 3.32
N GLY A 80 -10.84 5.24 3.29
CA GLY A 80 -10.08 4.45 2.33
C GLY A 80 -10.76 4.29 0.98
N LEU A 81 -12.08 4.52 0.90
CA LEU A 81 -12.86 4.24 -0.30
C LEU A 81 -12.31 4.96 -1.54
N ARG A 82 -11.94 4.14 -2.54
CA ARG A 82 -11.71 4.59 -3.90
C ARG A 82 -13.07 5.02 -4.48
N LYS A 83 -13.27 6.31 -4.71
CA LYS A 83 -14.37 6.77 -5.56
C LYS A 83 -14.14 6.24 -6.97
N VAL A 84 -14.85 5.18 -7.35
CA VAL A 84 -14.96 4.76 -8.76
C VAL A 84 -15.80 5.83 -9.43
N LYS A 85 -15.25 6.45 -10.49
CA LYS A 85 -16.00 7.33 -11.38
C LYS A 85 -16.72 6.48 -12.41
#